data_AF-A0A7J2VX71-F1
#
_entry.id   AF-A0A7J2VX71-F1
#
_cell.length_a   1.000
_cell.length_b   1.000
_cell.length_c   1.000
_cell.angle_alpha   90.00
_cell.angle_beta   90.00
_cell.angle_gamma   90.00
#
_symmetry.space_group_name_H-M   'P 1'
#
loop_
_entity.id
_entity.type
_entity.pdbx_description
1 polymer ?
#
loop_
_entity_poly.entity_id
_entity_poly.type
_entity_poly.pdbx_seq_one_letter_code
_entity_poly.pdbx_strand_id
1 'polypeptide(L)'
;MVLERVFAVKGRRFNCKKLEEEGITKIVCQPIEKIGSADKPLTDRPIVFRVAEDPITGRTYADLLDDGGADKKLIKELDEYISYML
;
A
#
# COMPACT_ATOMS: atom_id res chain seq x y z
N MET A 1 16.63 2.97 -2.15
CA MET A 1 16.16 3.23 -3.54
C MET A 1 14.64 3.31 -3.49
N VAL A 2 14.01 4.42 -3.90
CA VAL A 2 12.53 4.53 -3.82
C VAL A 2 11.94 3.89 -5.07
N LEU A 3 11.19 2.80 -4.90
CA LEU A 3 10.47 2.15 -5.99
C LEU A 3 9.01 2.63 -5.92
N GLU A 4 8.66 3.55 -6.81
CA GLU A 4 7.31 4.09 -6.94
C GLU A 4 6.56 3.32 -8.04
N ARG A 5 5.38 2.78 -7.71
CA ARG A 5 4.53 2.08 -8.65
C ARG A 5 3.09 2.50 -8.45
N VAL A 6 2.45 2.89 -9.56
CA VAL A 6 1.02 3.15 -9.60
C VAL A 6 0.30 1.84 -9.91
N PHE A 7 -0.57 1.43 -9.01
CA PHE A 7 -1.35 0.21 -9.08
C PHE A 7 -2.81 0.52 -9.35
N ALA A 8 -3.50 -0.38 -10.03
CA ALA A 8 -4.94 -0.28 -10.26
C ALA A 8 -5.63 -1.54 -9.72
N VAL A 9 -6.45 -1.38 -8.69
CA VAL A 9 -7.25 -2.46 -8.09
C VAL A 9 -8.72 -2.15 -8.33
N LYS A 10 -9.40 -2.98 -9.13
CA LYS A 10 -10.84 -2.88 -9.46
C LYS A 10 -11.31 -1.46 -9.83
N GLY A 11 -10.52 -0.75 -10.63
CA GLY A 11 -10.84 0.61 -11.12
C GLY A 11 -10.39 1.75 -10.21
N ARG A 12 -9.97 1.46 -8.97
CA ARG A 12 -9.32 2.42 -8.07
C ARG A 12 -7.81 2.37 -8.28
N ARG A 13 -7.16 3.52 -8.38
CA ARG A 13 -5.71 3.57 -8.53
C ARG A 13 -5.07 3.81 -7.16
N PHE A 14 -3.85 3.36 -6.96
CA PHE A 14 -3.07 3.59 -5.75
C PHE A 14 -1.67 3.94 -6.19
N ASN A 15 -1.15 5.06 -5.72
CA ASN A 15 0.29 5.31 -5.83
C ASN A 15 0.96 4.69 -4.60
N CYS A 16 1.59 3.53 -4.77
CA CYS A 16 2.30 2.88 -3.68
C CYS A 16 3.81 3.03 -3.85
N LYS A 17 4.47 3.40 -2.76
CA LYS A 17 5.91 3.61 -2.70
C LYS A 17 6.50 2.69 -1.65
N LYS A 18 7.53 1.93 -2.04
CA LYS A 18 8.36 1.20 -1.08
C LYS A 18 9.43 2.15 -0.54
N LEU A 19 9.44 2.33 0.78
CA LEU A 19 10.39 3.17 1.51
C LEU A 19 11.21 2.28 2.44
N GLU A 20 12.51 2.53 2.52
CA GLU A 20 13.39 1.90 3.51
C GLU A 20 13.90 3.01 4.43
N GLU A 21 13.52 2.96 5.70
CA GLU A 21 13.90 3.93 6.73
C GLU A 21 14.41 3.16 7.95
N GLU A 22 15.63 3.47 8.40
CA GLU A 22 16.22 2.90 9.62
C GLU A 22 16.20 1.35 9.69
N GLY A 23 16.36 0.69 8.53
CA GLY A 23 16.32 -0.78 8.42
C GLY A 23 14.90 -1.38 8.41
N ILE A 24 13.86 -0.54 8.42
CA ILE A 24 12.46 -0.94 8.28
C ILE A 24 12.01 -0.63 6.86
N THR A 25 11.50 -1.65 6.18
CA THR A 25 10.82 -1.48 4.90
C THR A 25 9.34 -1.16 5.14
N LYS A 26 8.83 -0.11 4.50
CA LYS A 26 7.42 0.30 4.52
C LYS A 26 6.88 0.39 3.10
N ILE A 27 5.59 0.14 2.93
CA ILE A 27 4.85 0.40 1.70
C ILE A 27 3.79 1.44 2.02
N VAL A 28 3.92 2.61 1.40
CA VAL A 28 2.99 3.72 1.57
C VAL A 28 2.14 3.82 0.32
N CYS A 29 0.86 3.52 0.44
CA CYS A 29 -0.12 3.52 -0.64
C CYS A 29 -1.06 4.70 -0.52
N GLN A 30 -1.07 5.58 -1.51
CA GLN A 30 -2.02 6.67 -1.61
C GLN A 30 -3.11 6.31 -2.63
N PRO A 31 -4.35 6.03 -2.18
CA PRO A 31 -5.49 5.79 -3.05
C PRO A 31 -5.78 7.04 -3.88
N ILE A 32 -5.94 6.88 -5.20
CA ILE A 32 -6.24 7.93 -6.16
C ILE A 32 -7.43 7.52 -7.04
N GLU A 33 -8.35 8.47 -7.23
CA GLU A 33 -9.48 8.37 -8.15
C GLU A 33 -9.38 9.46 -9.21
N LYS A 34 -9.72 9.10 -10.45
CA LYS A 34 -9.74 10.03 -11.56
C LYS A 34 -11.12 10.68 -11.65
N ILE A 35 -11.22 11.95 -11.29
CA ILE A 35 -12.45 12.74 -11.40
C ILE A 35 -12.25 13.73 -12.56
N GLY A 36 -12.86 13.41 -13.71
CA GLY A 36 -12.61 14.15 -14.96
C GLY A 36 -11.17 13.96 -15.46
N SER A 37 -10.41 15.04 -15.60
CA SER A 37 -9.00 15.03 -16.04
C SER A 37 -8.00 15.12 -14.88
N ALA A 38 -8.45 15.13 -13.62
CA ALA A 38 -7.59 15.28 -12.44
C ALA A 38 -7.64 14.02 -11.54
N ASP A 39 -6.51 13.68 -10.95
CA ASP A 39 -6.41 12.65 -9.92
C ASP A 39 -6.62 13.28 -8.54
N LYS A 40 -7.54 12.73 -7.73
CA LYS A 40 -7.78 13.13 -6.34
C LYS A 40 -7.56 11.96 -5.38
N PRO A 41 -7.00 12.20 -4.18
CA PRO A 41 -6.88 11.16 -3.18
C PRO A 41 -8.26 10.70 -2.68
N LEU A 42 -8.44 9.38 -2.52
CA LEU A 42 -9.69 8.80 -1.98
C LEU A 42 -9.73 8.75 -0.45
N THR A 43 -8.57 8.88 0.19
CA THR A 43 -8.43 8.87 1.65
C THR A 43 -7.79 10.16 2.14
N ASP A 44 -8.10 10.55 3.38
CA ASP A 44 -7.55 11.76 4.00
C ASP A 44 -6.04 11.70 4.21
N ARG A 45 -5.51 10.47 4.38
CA ARG A 45 -4.10 10.19 4.61
C ARG A 45 -3.69 8.88 3.92
N PRO A 46 -2.39 8.65 3.63
CA PRO A 46 -1.96 7.44 2.95
C PRO A 46 -2.11 6.21 3.84
N ILE A 47 -2.34 5.08 3.20
CA ILE A 47 -2.36 3.75 3.82
C ILE A 47 -0.90 3.31 3.96
N VAL A 48 -0.51 2.82 5.14
CA VAL A 48 0.88 2.44 5.43
C VAL A 48 0.93 0.99 5.86
N PHE A 49 1.79 0.22 5.22
CA PHE A 49 2.14 -1.13 5.60
C PHE A 49 3.61 -1.21 5.98
N ARG A 50 3.94 -2.02 6.97
CA ARG A 50 5.31 -2.46 7.26
C ARG A 50 5.55 -3.77 6.54
N VAL A 51 6.69 -3.91 5.88
CA VAL A 51 7.14 -5.21 5.38
C VAL A 51 7.90 -5.89 6.51
N ALA A 52 7.45 -7.07 6.88
CA ALA A 52 8.05 -7.92 7.91
C ALA A 52 8.38 -9.29 7.31
N GLU A 53 9.35 -9.96 7.91
CA GLU A 53 9.71 -11.34 7.57
C GLU A 53 9.39 -12.20 8.77
N ASP A 54 8.66 -13.30 8.54
CA ASP A 54 8.37 -14.27 9.58
C ASP A 54 9.65 -15.06 9.92
N PRO A 55 10.11 -15.04 11.17
CA PRO A 55 11.41 -15.62 11.54
C PRO A 55 11.44 -17.16 11.50
N ILE A 56 10.28 -17.82 11.41
CA ILE A 56 10.15 -19.28 11.44
C ILE A 56 10.09 -19.83 10.01
N THR A 57 9.33 -19.16 9.15
CA THR A 57 9.03 -19.59 7.78
C THR A 57 9.87 -18.85 6.73
N GLY A 58 10.53 -17.75 7.10
CA GLY A 58 11.25 -16.86 6.18
C GLY A 58 10.32 -16.15 5.18
N ARG A 59 9.01 -16.15 5.44
CA ARG A 59 8.03 -15.57 4.53
C ARG A 59 7.91 -14.06 4.78
N THR A 60 8.07 -13.28 3.73
CA THR A 60 7.78 -11.84 3.77
C THR A 60 6.27 -11.60 3.73
N TYR A 61 5.79 -10.70 4.58
CA TYR A 61 4.40 -10.26 4.61
C TYR A 61 4.30 -8.76 4.87
N ALA A 62 3.13 -8.20 4.58
CA ALA A 62 2.80 -6.82 4.89
C ALA A 62 1.93 -6.76 6.15
N ASP A 63 2.31 -5.92 7.10
CA ASP A 63 1.58 -5.65 8.33
C ASP A 63 0.99 -4.23 8.24
N LEU A 64 -0.33 -4.10 8.36
CA LEU A 64 -0.99 -2.80 8.25
C LEU A 64 -0.67 -1.93 9.47
N LEU A 65 -0.02 -0.79 9.24
CA LEU A 65 0.27 0.20 10.28
C LEU A 65 -0.80 1.30 10.36
N ASP A 66 -1.29 1.77 9.21
CA ASP A 66 -2.31 2.82 9.14
C ASP A 66 -3.20 2.57 7.93
N ASP A 67 -4.51 2.52 8.14
CA ASP A 67 -5.52 2.30 7.09
C ASP A 67 -5.88 3.57 6.33
N GLY A 68 -5.37 4.72 6.75
CA GLY A 68 -5.63 6.01 6.15
C GLY A 68 -7.10 6.45 6.16
N GLY A 69 -7.96 5.79 6.94
CA GLY A 69 -9.42 5.97 6.87
C GLY A 69 -10.08 5.23 5.69
N ALA A 70 -9.36 4.34 5.01
CA ALA A 70 -9.93 3.46 4.00
C ALA A 70 -10.90 2.44 4.61
N ASP A 71 -11.88 2.03 3.81
CA ASP A 71 -12.78 0.96 4.21
C ASP A 71 -12.05 -0.40 4.30
N LYS A 72 -12.53 -1.29 5.18
CA LYS A 72 -11.90 -2.61 5.41
C LYS A 72 -11.79 -3.48 4.16
N LYS A 73 -12.72 -3.33 3.20
CA LYS A 73 -12.67 -4.11 1.96
C LYS A 73 -11.52 -3.61 1.10
N LEU A 74 -11.31 -2.30 1.01
CA LEU A 74 -10.17 -1.72 0.31
C LEU A 74 -8.83 -2.16 0.90
N ILE A 75 -8.71 -2.13 2.23
CA ILE A 75 -7.50 -2.59 2.93
C ILE A 75 -7.21 -4.05 2.62
N LYS A 76 -8.22 -4.92 2.66
CA LYS A 76 -8.06 -6.33 2.34
C LYS A 76 -7.60 -6.56 0.89
N GLU A 77 -8.21 -5.85 -0.06
CA GLU A 77 -7.84 -5.94 -1.47
C GLU A 77 -6.41 -5.47 -1.73
N LEU A 78 -5.98 -4.44 -1.00
CA LEU A 78 -4.62 -3.90 -1.07
C LEU A 78 -3.59 -4.83 -0.42
N ASP A 79 -3.93 -5.44 0.72
CA ASP A 79 -3.12 -6.43 1.43
C ASP A 79 -2.86 -7.68 0.60
N GLU A 80 -3.91 -8.25 -0.01
CA GLU A 80 -3.79 -9.37 -0.95
C GLU A 80 -2.85 -9.01 -2.10
N TYR A 81 -2.97 -7.79 -2.64
CA TYR A 81 -2.13 -7.32 -3.74
C TYR A 81 -0.67 -7.12 -3.32
N ILE A 82 -0.41 -6.46 -2.19
CA ILE A 82 0.94 -6.25 -1.68
C ILE A 82 1.64 -7.59 -1.42
N SER A 83 0.92 -8.58 -0.90
CA SER A 83 1.43 -9.92 -0.66
C SER A 83 1.90 -10.65 -1.94
N TYR A 84 1.39 -10.29 -3.12
CA TYR A 84 1.90 -10.82 -4.39
C TYR A 84 3.18 -10.14 -4.88
N MET A 85 3.53 -8.98 -4.33
CA MET A 85 4.72 -8.21 -4.71
C MET A 85 5.93 -8.45 -3.81
N LEU A 86 5.69 -9.00 -2.62
CA LEU A 86 6.70 -9.38 -1.64
C LEU A 86 7.19 -10.80 -1.90
#